data_AF-A0A6G3ZZ19-F1
#
_entry.id   AF-A0A6G3ZZ19-F1
#
_cell.length_a   1.000
_cell.length_b   1.000
_cell.length_c   1.000
_cell.angle_alpha   90.00
_cell.angle_beta   90.00
_cell.angle_gamma   90.00
#
_symmetry.space_group_name_H-M   'P 1'
#
loop_
_entity.id
_entity.type
_entity.pdbx_description
1 polymer ?
#
loop_
_entity_poly.entity_id
_entity_poly.type
_entity_poly.pdbx_seq_one_letter_code
_entity_poly.pdbx_strand_id
1 'polypeptide(L)'
;MSQFDVAIGIKKETLDQGASQLYADQQVRSRIFKGSTEIKGGTASWDIQQAPTFTLEAPPQNRWNQSIDSSGGNPKPEDRPVANAFQLVFPQFAAQYVKGKSTVSGTTEVVVFATLDEQQDNSKLTIKPVAVWLDESKMTGWDKFVLNQIILTQVFVKASELLSGLSIPILHFSKQGIQLDFTPPLITVADQLLLMAASLKSKGSVDITGVSWPDKPLFFLLSRDVIQSAAQQKVATMPPYSDSGKYGVLSYEFSASLRGVDVSLDAGNAPHASAKLNYDFSGALKPFGAGGPCAISAGGKSL
;
A
#
# COMPACT_ATOMS: atom_id res chain seq x y z
N MET A 1 18.01 16.15 -6.97
CA MET A 1 16.55 16.44 -7.01
C MET A 1 15.86 15.12 -6.75
N SER A 2 14.77 15.12 -5.97
CA SER A 2 13.96 13.92 -5.79
C SER A 2 13.47 13.36 -7.12
N GLN A 3 13.37 12.04 -7.22
CA GLN A 3 12.90 11.31 -8.38
C GLN A 3 11.91 10.22 -7.96
N PHE A 4 10.63 10.44 -8.24
CA PHE A 4 9.58 9.43 -8.12
C PHE A 4 8.47 9.75 -9.11
N ASP A 5 7.69 8.74 -9.47
CA ASP A 5 6.59 8.86 -10.41
C ASP A 5 5.23 8.63 -9.75
N VAL A 6 5.21 7.90 -8.65
CA VAL A 6 4.04 7.71 -7.83
C VAL A 6 4.43 7.73 -6.37
N ALA A 7 3.59 8.33 -5.54
CA ALA A 7 3.72 8.23 -4.09
C ALA A 7 2.36 8.13 -3.42
N ILE A 8 2.27 7.32 -2.37
CA ILE A 8 1.11 7.19 -1.49
C ILE A 8 1.59 7.50 -0.09
N GLY A 9 0.92 8.43 0.58
CA GLY A 9 1.23 8.77 1.96
C GLY A 9 0.01 8.65 2.85
N ILE A 10 0.20 8.02 4.01
CA ILE A 10 -0.81 7.85 5.05
C ILE A 10 -0.24 8.39 6.35
N LYS A 11 -0.87 9.40 6.92
CA LYS A 11 -0.47 9.93 8.23
C LYS A 11 -0.95 9.05 9.37
N LYS A 12 -0.23 9.10 10.49
CA LYS A 12 -0.56 8.41 11.75
C LYS A 12 -2.03 8.59 12.15
N GLU A 13 -2.57 9.80 12.05
CA GLU A 13 -3.95 10.08 12.48
C GLU A 13 -4.99 9.30 11.65
N THR A 14 -4.69 9.02 10.38
CA THR A 14 -5.57 8.22 9.51
C THR A 14 -5.55 6.74 9.93
N LEU A 15 -4.37 6.22 10.30
CA LEU A 15 -4.24 4.86 10.82
C LEU A 15 -4.95 4.72 12.18
N ASP A 16 -4.78 5.70 13.07
CA ASP A 16 -5.45 5.74 14.37
C ASP A 16 -6.98 5.82 14.21
N GLN A 17 -7.48 6.61 13.27
CA GLN A 17 -8.89 6.69 12.97
C GLN A 17 -9.44 5.33 12.51
N GLY A 18 -8.72 4.64 11.61
CA GLY A 18 -9.07 3.29 11.17
C GLY A 18 -9.11 2.27 12.31
N ALA A 19 -8.09 2.28 13.18
CA ALA A 19 -8.06 1.45 14.38
C ALA A 19 -9.23 1.74 15.34
N SER A 20 -9.55 3.03 15.55
CA SER A 20 -10.68 3.44 16.39
C SER A 20 -12.03 2.98 15.81
N GLN A 21 -12.20 3.01 14.49
CA GLN A 21 -13.41 2.52 13.82
C GLN A 21 -13.54 1.00 13.96
N LEU A 22 -12.45 0.26 13.75
CA LEU A 22 -12.42 -1.19 13.97
C LEU A 22 -12.72 -1.57 15.43
N TYR A 23 -12.23 -0.78 16.38
CA TYR A 23 -12.51 -0.99 17.80
C TYR A 23 -13.97 -0.72 18.17
N ALA A 24 -14.59 0.29 17.56
CA ALA A 24 -15.98 0.66 17.80
C ALA A 24 -16.98 -0.37 17.26
N ASP A 25 -16.59 -1.17 16.25
CA ASP A 25 -17.41 -2.28 15.75
C ASP A 25 -17.48 -3.42 16.78
N GLN A 26 -18.69 -3.75 17.24
CA GLN A 26 -18.89 -4.75 18.29
C GLN A 26 -18.51 -6.18 17.87
N GLN A 27 -18.71 -6.54 16.60
CA GLN A 27 -18.37 -7.86 16.08
C GLN A 27 -16.85 -8.01 15.97
N VAL A 28 -16.17 -6.97 15.47
CA VAL A 28 -14.71 -6.94 15.42
C VAL A 28 -14.12 -6.92 16.83
N ARG A 29 -14.69 -6.11 17.75
CA ARG A 29 -14.25 -6.02 19.15
C ARG A 29 -14.31 -7.36 19.87
N SER A 30 -15.42 -8.07 19.76
CA SER A 30 -15.59 -9.38 20.41
C SER A 30 -14.68 -10.47 19.83
N ARG A 31 -14.26 -10.35 18.56
CA ARG A 31 -13.41 -11.33 17.88
C ARG A 31 -11.90 -11.09 18.03
N ILE A 32 -11.47 -9.83 17.93
CA ILE A 32 -10.05 -9.46 17.85
C ILE A 32 -9.56 -8.88 19.18
N PHE A 33 -10.37 -8.05 19.83
CA PHE A 33 -9.97 -7.23 20.96
C PHE A 33 -10.30 -7.87 22.32
N LYS A 34 -10.96 -9.03 22.32
CA LYS A 34 -11.25 -9.83 23.52
C LYS A 34 -11.03 -11.30 23.22
N GLY A 35 -10.71 -12.07 24.25
CA GLY A 35 -10.64 -13.51 24.11
C GLY A 35 -10.30 -14.24 25.40
N SER A 36 -10.36 -15.56 25.33
CA SER A 36 -9.93 -16.45 26.40
C SER A 36 -9.38 -17.75 25.84
N THR A 37 -8.45 -18.37 26.56
CA THR A 37 -7.86 -19.66 26.21
C THR A 37 -7.63 -20.51 27.46
N GLU A 38 -7.81 -21.83 27.33
CA GLU A 38 -7.48 -22.78 28.39
C GLU A 38 -6.01 -23.15 28.34
N ILE A 39 -5.34 -23.10 29.49
CA ILE A 39 -3.92 -23.43 29.66
C ILE A 39 -3.75 -24.29 30.89
N LYS A 40 -2.67 -25.08 30.97
CA LYS A 40 -2.43 -26.14 31.99
C LYS A 40 -2.97 -25.81 33.41
N GLY A 41 -4.22 -26.16 33.66
CA GLY A 41 -4.92 -26.00 34.94
C GLY A 41 -5.66 -24.69 35.19
N GLY A 42 -5.91 -23.85 34.18
CA GLY A 42 -6.69 -22.62 34.32
C GLY A 42 -7.08 -21.94 33.00
N THR A 43 -7.76 -20.80 33.08
CA THR A 43 -8.23 -20.03 31.93
C THR A 43 -7.55 -18.66 31.94
N ALA A 44 -6.88 -18.31 30.84
CA ALA A 44 -6.39 -16.96 30.61
C ALA A 44 -7.39 -16.20 29.74
N SER A 45 -7.67 -14.94 30.06
CA SER A 45 -8.51 -14.04 29.28
C SER A 45 -7.86 -12.69 29.12
N TRP A 46 -8.23 -11.99 28.03
CA TRP A 46 -7.74 -10.65 27.73
C TRP A 46 -8.85 -9.77 27.17
N ASP A 47 -8.72 -8.48 27.42
CA ASP A 47 -9.62 -7.42 26.94
C ASP A 47 -8.81 -6.15 26.65
N ILE A 48 -8.88 -5.68 25.41
CA ILE A 48 -8.39 -4.36 25.02
C ILE A 48 -9.47 -3.33 25.40
N GLN A 49 -9.20 -2.56 26.43
CA GLN A 49 -10.16 -1.63 27.03
C GLN A 49 -10.20 -0.26 26.33
N GLN A 50 -9.24 0.01 25.45
CA GLN A 50 -9.15 1.24 24.67
C GLN A 50 -8.60 0.96 23.27
N ALA A 51 -9.09 1.69 22.27
CA ALA A 51 -8.66 1.55 20.88
C ALA A 51 -7.13 1.67 20.75
N PRO A 52 -6.49 0.82 19.93
CA PRO A 52 -5.06 0.90 19.72
C PRO A 52 -4.69 2.13 18.88
N THR A 53 -3.43 2.55 19.00
CA THR A 53 -2.86 3.67 18.23
C THR A 53 -1.56 3.26 17.58
N PHE A 54 -1.20 3.91 16.48
CA PHE A 54 0.06 3.71 15.78
C PHE A 54 1.08 4.72 16.26
N THR A 55 2.34 4.28 16.38
CA THR A 55 3.51 5.15 16.49
C THR A 55 4.42 4.82 15.32
N LEU A 56 4.54 5.75 14.38
CA LEU A 56 5.31 5.57 13.14
C LEU A 56 6.79 5.90 13.38
N GLU A 57 7.39 5.16 14.31
CA GLU A 57 8.79 5.24 14.71
C GLU A 57 9.32 3.84 15.00
N ALA A 58 10.62 3.64 14.77
CA ALA A 58 11.28 2.38 15.10
C ALA A 58 11.18 2.05 16.61
N PRO A 59 11.20 0.76 16.99
CA PRO A 59 11.19 0.35 18.40
C PRO A 59 12.32 1.00 19.20
N PRO A 60 12.05 1.61 20.37
CA PRO A 60 13.10 2.10 21.25
C PRO A 60 14.00 0.95 21.74
N GLN A 61 15.31 1.17 21.83
CA GLN A 61 16.27 0.11 22.19
C GLN A 61 15.96 -0.55 23.54
N ASN A 62 15.56 0.25 24.53
CA ASN A 62 15.22 -0.24 25.87
C ASN A 62 14.00 -1.17 25.85
N ARG A 63 12.94 -0.83 25.10
CA ARG A 63 11.75 -1.66 24.96
C ARG A 63 12.02 -2.89 24.09
N TRP A 64 12.83 -2.75 23.04
CA TRP A 64 13.23 -3.87 22.18
C TRP A 64 13.94 -4.98 23.00
N ASN A 65 14.95 -4.60 23.79
CA ASN A 65 15.72 -5.56 24.59
C ASN A 65 14.87 -6.30 25.64
N GLN A 66 13.72 -5.73 26.03
CA GLN A 66 12.79 -6.31 26.99
C GLN A 66 11.59 -6.99 26.33
N SER A 67 11.46 -6.87 25.01
CA SER A 67 10.36 -7.46 24.25
C SER A 67 10.54 -8.96 24.08
N ILE A 68 9.47 -9.61 23.62
CA ILE A 68 9.43 -11.03 23.33
C ILE A 68 9.06 -11.22 21.87
N ASP A 69 9.84 -12.03 21.16
CA ASP A 69 9.59 -12.37 19.76
C ASP A 69 8.53 -13.49 19.63
N SER A 70 8.23 -13.87 18.38
CA SER A 70 7.26 -14.93 18.10
C SER A 70 7.64 -16.31 18.65
N SER A 71 8.89 -16.53 19.06
CA SER A 71 9.36 -17.78 19.67
C SER A 71 9.22 -17.79 21.19
N GLY A 72 8.79 -16.68 21.80
CA GLY A 72 8.69 -16.55 23.24
C GLY A 72 10.03 -16.18 23.92
N GLY A 73 11.05 -15.82 23.14
CA GLY A 73 12.37 -15.38 23.62
C GLY A 73 12.58 -13.87 23.48
N ASN A 74 13.61 -13.33 24.14
CA ASN A 74 14.01 -11.94 23.91
C ASN A 74 14.77 -11.83 22.57
N PRO A 75 14.43 -10.87 21.70
CA PRO A 75 15.15 -10.69 20.45
C PRO A 75 16.55 -10.12 20.70
N LYS A 76 17.47 -10.36 19.77
CA LYS A 76 18.84 -9.83 19.89
C LYS A 76 18.86 -8.32 19.64
N PRO A 77 19.73 -7.55 20.33
CA PRO A 77 19.83 -6.10 20.13
C PRO A 77 20.12 -5.69 18.68
N GLU A 78 20.92 -6.47 17.96
CA GLU A 78 21.31 -6.24 16.56
C GLU A 78 20.17 -6.50 15.55
N ASP A 79 19.16 -7.29 15.94
CA ASP A 79 18.00 -7.62 15.10
C ASP A 79 16.91 -6.53 15.18
N ARG A 80 17.16 -5.42 15.89
CA ARG A 80 16.19 -4.34 16.05
C ARG A 80 15.88 -3.69 14.70
N PRO A 81 14.61 -3.71 14.25
CA PRO A 81 14.26 -3.11 12.98
C PRO A 81 14.29 -1.59 13.09
N VAL A 82 15.13 -0.94 12.28
CA VAL A 82 15.24 0.53 12.22
C VAL A 82 14.57 1.12 10.99
N ALA A 83 14.57 0.38 9.88
CA ALA A 83 13.89 0.76 8.65
C ALA A 83 12.51 0.13 8.58
N ASN A 84 11.54 0.86 8.02
CA ASN A 84 10.18 0.38 7.76
C ASN A 84 9.48 -0.21 8.98
N ALA A 85 9.87 0.26 10.17
CA ALA A 85 9.41 -0.24 11.44
C ALA A 85 8.48 0.77 12.10
N PHE A 86 7.46 0.26 12.77
CA PHE A 86 6.52 1.06 13.54
C PHE A 86 6.00 0.26 14.73
N GLN A 87 5.20 0.93 15.56
CA GLN A 87 4.65 0.37 16.79
C GLN A 87 3.13 0.46 16.76
N LEU A 88 2.45 -0.61 17.15
CA LEU A 88 1.03 -0.62 17.46
C LEU A 88 0.88 -0.69 18.99
N VAL A 89 0.33 0.37 19.58
CA VAL A 89 0.20 0.54 21.02
C VAL A 89 -1.21 0.21 21.45
N PHE A 90 -1.35 -0.73 22.38
CA PHE A 90 -2.56 -1.04 23.12
C PHE A 90 -2.46 -0.39 24.50
N PRO A 91 -3.04 0.80 24.70
CA PRO A 91 -2.80 1.61 25.89
C PRO A 91 -3.43 1.02 27.16
N GLN A 92 -4.50 0.24 27.02
CA GLN A 92 -5.15 -0.46 28.14
C GLN A 92 -5.43 -1.91 27.79
N PHE A 93 -4.42 -2.75 27.97
CA PHE A 93 -4.48 -4.19 27.85
C PHE A 93 -4.79 -4.79 29.22
N ALA A 94 -6.01 -5.29 29.41
CA ALA A 94 -6.39 -6.03 30.60
C ALA A 94 -6.22 -7.53 30.35
N ALA A 95 -5.58 -8.23 31.29
CA ALA A 95 -5.51 -9.68 31.27
C ALA A 95 -5.81 -10.27 32.64
N GLN A 96 -6.35 -11.47 32.61
CA GLN A 96 -6.71 -12.24 33.77
C GLN A 96 -6.33 -13.70 33.57
N TYR A 97 -5.90 -14.35 34.65
CA TYR A 97 -5.72 -15.79 34.70
C TYR A 97 -6.44 -16.35 35.93
N VAL A 98 -7.25 -17.39 35.70
CA VAL A 98 -8.05 -18.05 36.73
C VAL A 98 -7.63 -19.53 36.83
N LYS A 99 -7.23 -19.97 38.02
CA LYS A 99 -6.91 -21.38 38.33
C LYS A 99 -7.61 -21.80 39.62
N GLY A 100 -8.69 -22.58 39.48
CA GLY A 100 -9.55 -22.94 40.60
C GLY A 100 -10.19 -21.70 41.22
N LYS A 101 -9.87 -21.39 42.47
CA LYS A 101 -10.33 -20.19 43.19
C LYS A 101 -9.36 -19.01 43.10
N SER A 102 -8.15 -19.22 42.59
CA SER A 102 -7.12 -18.17 42.50
C SER A 102 -7.28 -17.39 41.20
N THR A 103 -7.25 -16.07 41.29
CA THR A 103 -7.32 -15.16 40.16
C THR A 103 -6.16 -14.18 40.22
N VAL A 104 -5.45 -14.03 39.10
CA VAL A 104 -4.46 -12.98 38.88
C VAL A 104 -4.98 -12.09 37.77
N SER A 105 -4.92 -10.77 37.94
CA SER A 105 -5.35 -9.83 36.90
C SER A 105 -4.55 -8.54 36.95
N GLY A 106 -4.42 -7.88 35.80
CA GLY A 106 -3.81 -6.57 35.69
C GLY A 106 -4.19 -5.87 34.40
N THR A 107 -4.03 -4.55 34.39
CA THR A 107 -4.15 -3.72 33.18
C THR A 107 -2.83 -2.99 32.97
N THR A 108 -2.30 -3.02 31.75
CA THR A 108 -1.03 -2.39 31.40
C THR A 108 -1.00 -1.96 29.93
N GLU A 109 0.07 -1.28 29.51
CA GLU A 109 0.36 -0.99 28.11
C GLU A 109 1.00 -2.22 27.45
N VAL A 110 0.55 -2.56 26.25
CA VAL A 110 1.24 -3.50 25.36
C VAL A 110 1.62 -2.80 24.07
N VAL A 111 2.85 -3.01 23.62
CA VAL A 111 3.36 -2.45 22.38
C VAL A 111 3.81 -3.56 21.47
N VAL A 112 3.23 -3.61 20.28
CA VAL A 112 3.62 -4.54 19.22
C VAL A 112 4.52 -3.82 18.25
N PHE A 113 5.72 -4.34 18.07
CA PHE A 113 6.66 -3.87 17.05
C PHE A 113 6.38 -4.60 15.75
N ALA A 114 6.25 -3.86 14.65
CA ALA A 114 5.95 -4.40 13.34
C ALA A 114 6.86 -3.79 12.28
N THR A 115 7.09 -4.57 11.22
CA THR A 115 7.79 -4.13 10.01
C THR A 115 6.88 -4.21 8.80
N LEU A 116 7.12 -3.34 7.83
CA LEU A 116 6.56 -3.47 6.49
C LEU A 116 7.55 -4.22 5.62
N ASP A 117 7.07 -5.30 5.00
CA ASP A 117 7.85 -6.12 4.08
C ASP A 117 7.11 -6.21 2.73
N GLU A 118 7.88 -6.20 1.65
CA GLU A 118 7.37 -6.44 0.31
C GLU A 118 7.39 -7.94 0.05
N GLN A 119 6.25 -8.53 -0.32
CA GLN A 119 6.28 -9.93 -0.76
C GLN A 119 7.06 -10.05 -2.07
N GLN A 120 7.80 -11.16 -2.23
CA GLN A 120 8.70 -11.43 -3.37
C GLN A 120 8.06 -11.35 -4.77
N ASP A 121 6.73 -11.24 -4.87
CA ASP A 121 5.99 -11.10 -6.12
C ASP A 121 5.55 -9.65 -6.41
N ASN A 122 5.98 -8.67 -5.61
CA ASN A 122 5.56 -7.27 -5.64
C ASN A 122 4.03 -7.08 -5.59
N SER A 123 3.28 -8.09 -5.14
CA SER A 123 1.81 -8.09 -5.25
C SER A 123 1.12 -7.61 -3.97
N LYS A 124 1.84 -7.57 -2.84
CA LYS A 124 1.32 -7.11 -1.54
C LYS A 124 2.43 -6.52 -0.67
N LEU A 125 2.14 -5.39 -0.03
CA LEU A 125 2.82 -5.07 1.22
C LEU A 125 2.21 -5.89 2.34
N THR A 126 3.07 -6.53 3.12
CA THR A 126 2.67 -7.24 4.33
C THR A 126 3.20 -6.52 5.55
N ILE A 127 2.31 -6.31 6.51
CA ILE A 127 2.69 -5.87 7.84
C ILE A 127 2.96 -7.12 8.66
N LYS A 128 4.15 -7.23 9.22
CA LYS A 128 4.58 -8.36 10.04
C LYS A 128 4.91 -7.89 11.45
N PRO A 129 4.16 -8.31 12.48
CA PRO A 129 4.62 -8.20 13.86
C PRO A 129 5.92 -8.98 14.03
N VAL A 130 6.88 -8.39 14.75
CA VAL A 130 8.19 -9.01 14.98
C VAL A 130 8.45 -9.27 16.46
N ALA A 131 7.94 -8.42 17.35
CA ALA A 131 8.06 -8.61 18.78
C ALA A 131 6.96 -7.84 19.53
N VAL A 132 6.72 -8.22 20.79
CA VAL A 132 5.77 -7.57 21.69
C VAL A 132 6.47 -7.21 22.98
N TRP A 133 6.32 -5.97 23.40
CA TRP A 133 6.76 -5.47 24.69
C TRP A 133 5.56 -5.21 25.59
N LEU A 134 5.72 -5.48 26.87
CA LEU A 134 4.74 -5.17 27.91
C LEU A 134 5.48 -4.69 29.16
N ASP A 135 4.90 -3.72 29.85
CA ASP A 135 5.46 -3.24 31.12
C ASP A 135 5.25 -4.27 32.24
N GLU A 136 6.32 -5.00 32.56
CA GLU A 136 6.37 -6.00 33.63
C GLU A 136 6.80 -5.43 35.00
N SER A 137 7.01 -4.11 35.13
CA SER A 137 7.58 -3.49 36.34
C SER A 137 6.77 -3.75 37.62
N LYS A 138 5.48 -4.06 37.47
CA LYS A 138 4.53 -4.34 38.56
C LYS A 138 4.22 -5.83 38.73
N MET A 139 4.90 -6.73 38.02
CA MET A 139 4.56 -8.16 37.95
C MET A 139 5.56 -9.04 38.70
N THR A 140 5.07 -10.10 39.38
CA THR A 140 5.91 -11.00 40.18
C THR A 140 6.00 -12.41 39.58
N GLY A 141 7.22 -12.95 39.47
CA GLY A 141 7.57 -14.36 39.22
C GLY A 141 6.64 -15.18 38.30
N TRP A 142 5.63 -15.82 38.91
CA TRP A 142 4.69 -16.71 38.22
C TRP A 142 3.78 -15.97 37.22
N ASP A 143 3.46 -14.70 37.50
CA ASP A 143 2.67 -13.82 36.64
C ASP A 143 3.41 -13.55 35.32
N LYS A 144 4.74 -13.39 35.39
CA LYS A 144 5.59 -13.15 34.21
C LYS A 144 5.60 -14.34 33.26
N PHE A 145 5.67 -15.57 33.78
CA PHE A 145 5.69 -16.75 32.92
C PHE A 145 4.37 -16.94 32.14
N VAL A 146 3.23 -16.89 32.84
CA VAL A 146 1.91 -17.03 32.19
C VAL A 146 1.68 -15.90 31.20
N LEU A 147 2.06 -14.69 31.55
CA LEU A 147 1.85 -13.55 30.69
C LEU A 147 2.74 -13.60 29.44
N ASN A 148 4.01 -13.94 29.60
CA ASN A 148 4.98 -13.95 28.50
C ASN A 148 4.79 -15.09 27.52
N GLN A 149 4.50 -16.30 28.01
CA GLN A 149 4.41 -17.48 27.14
C GLN A 149 3.04 -17.66 26.50
N ILE A 150 1.99 -17.10 27.10
CA ILE A 150 0.61 -17.42 26.71
C ILE A 150 -0.09 -16.15 26.27
N ILE A 151 -0.17 -15.15 27.15
CA ILE A 151 -0.94 -13.94 26.86
C ILE A 151 -0.28 -13.15 25.73
N LEU A 152 1.04 -12.90 25.79
CA LEU A 152 1.76 -12.18 24.73
C LEU A 152 1.73 -12.93 23.39
N THR A 153 1.79 -14.26 23.40
CA THR A 153 1.61 -15.07 22.17
C THR A 153 0.24 -14.83 21.55
N GLN A 154 -0.82 -14.77 22.35
CA GLN A 154 -2.16 -14.43 21.86
C GLN A 154 -2.24 -12.97 21.38
N VAL A 155 -1.61 -12.02 22.08
CA VAL A 155 -1.52 -10.63 21.61
C VAL A 155 -0.83 -10.55 20.25
N PHE A 156 0.27 -11.28 20.06
CA PHE A 156 1.00 -11.33 18.80
C PHE A 156 0.09 -11.85 17.67
N VAL A 157 -0.66 -12.93 17.91
CA VAL A 157 -1.62 -13.48 16.94
C VAL A 157 -2.72 -12.47 16.61
N LYS A 158 -3.31 -11.83 17.62
CA LYS A 158 -4.39 -10.85 17.41
C LYS A 158 -3.92 -9.54 16.77
N ALA A 159 -2.71 -9.09 17.10
CA ALA A 159 -2.08 -7.99 16.40
C ALA A 159 -1.78 -8.35 14.93
N SER A 160 -1.36 -9.58 14.66
CA SER A 160 -1.18 -10.07 13.29
C SER A 160 -2.51 -10.10 12.52
N GLU A 161 -3.59 -10.59 13.14
CA GLU A 161 -4.94 -10.56 12.54
C GLU A 161 -5.39 -9.12 12.24
N LEU A 162 -5.23 -8.19 13.19
CA LEU A 162 -5.58 -6.78 13.03
C LEU A 162 -4.79 -6.14 11.89
N LEU A 163 -3.47 -6.34 11.87
CA LEU A 163 -2.59 -5.74 10.88
C LEU A 163 -2.73 -6.40 9.50
N SER A 164 -3.15 -7.66 9.43
CA SER A 164 -3.48 -8.31 8.15
C SER A 164 -4.71 -7.71 7.47
N GLY A 165 -5.59 -7.04 8.23
CA GLY A 165 -6.72 -6.28 7.70
C GLY A 165 -6.31 -4.98 7.01
N LEU A 166 -5.11 -4.48 7.28
CA LEU A 166 -4.56 -3.31 6.59
C LEU A 166 -3.98 -3.73 5.24
N SER A 167 -4.80 -3.67 4.20
CA SER A 167 -4.33 -3.81 2.84
C SER A 167 -3.80 -2.46 2.34
N ILE A 168 -2.48 -2.33 2.25
CA ILE A 168 -1.87 -1.18 1.57
C ILE A 168 -1.87 -1.52 0.07
N PRO A 169 -2.53 -0.71 -0.78
CA PRO A 169 -2.57 -0.98 -2.20
C PRO A 169 -1.15 -0.95 -2.78
N ILE A 170 -0.84 -1.94 -3.61
CA ILE A 170 0.41 -1.96 -4.37
C ILE A 170 0.41 -0.90 -5.46
N LEU A 171 1.61 -0.44 -5.82
CA LEU A 171 1.84 0.42 -6.97
C LEU A 171 1.92 -0.40 -8.26
N HIS A 172 0.83 -1.10 -8.57
CA HIS A 172 0.67 -1.81 -9.82
C HIS A 172 -0.62 -1.36 -10.51
N PHE A 173 -0.47 -0.80 -11.70
CA PHE A 173 -1.58 -0.30 -12.49
C PHE A 173 -1.72 -1.16 -13.74
N SER A 174 -2.50 -2.24 -13.63
CA SER A 174 -2.92 -3.06 -14.75
C SER A 174 -4.44 -3.01 -14.90
N LYS A 175 -4.95 -2.29 -15.91
CA LYS A 175 -6.39 -2.24 -16.19
C LYS A 175 -6.64 -1.98 -17.67
N GLN A 176 -7.60 -2.68 -18.27
CA GLN A 176 -8.06 -2.44 -19.65
C GLN A 176 -6.95 -2.45 -20.72
N GLY A 177 -5.95 -3.33 -20.57
CA GLY A 177 -4.82 -3.46 -21.50
C GLY A 177 -3.68 -2.48 -21.28
N ILE A 178 -3.77 -1.60 -20.26
CA ILE A 178 -2.67 -0.76 -19.79
C ILE A 178 -1.91 -1.53 -18.71
N GLN A 179 -0.60 -1.58 -18.82
CA GLN A 179 0.32 -2.15 -17.84
C GLN A 179 1.46 -1.16 -17.59
N LEU A 180 1.45 -0.51 -16.43
CA LEU A 180 2.56 0.33 -16.01
C LEU A 180 3.47 -0.45 -15.06
N ASP A 181 4.73 -0.60 -15.47
CA ASP A 181 5.75 -1.24 -14.65
C ASP A 181 6.53 -0.19 -13.84
N PHE A 182 6.53 -0.36 -12.53
CA PHE A 182 7.28 0.48 -11.59
C PHE A 182 8.49 -0.28 -11.04
N THR A 183 9.47 0.45 -10.53
CA THR A 183 10.52 -0.11 -9.67
C THR A 183 9.90 -0.72 -8.40
N PRO A 184 10.61 -1.61 -7.70
CA PRO A 184 10.25 -1.94 -6.32
C PRO A 184 10.01 -0.64 -5.52
N PRO A 185 8.91 -0.54 -4.77
CA PRO A 185 8.56 0.65 -4.02
C PRO A 185 9.58 0.87 -2.90
N LEU A 186 10.04 2.11 -2.78
CA LEU A 186 10.66 2.57 -1.56
C LEU A 186 9.56 2.82 -0.53
N ILE A 187 9.59 2.04 0.54
CA ILE A 187 8.77 2.26 1.73
C ILE A 187 9.61 3.08 2.71
N THR A 188 8.98 4.03 3.38
CA THR A 188 9.59 4.72 4.52
C THR A 188 8.54 5.02 5.58
N VAL A 189 8.99 4.99 6.83
CA VAL A 189 8.22 5.37 8.01
C VAL A 189 9.03 6.44 8.72
N ALA A 190 8.57 7.69 8.63
CA ALA A 190 9.25 8.84 9.22
C ALA A 190 8.24 9.96 9.47
N ASP A 191 8.49 10.82 10.45
CA ASP A 191 7.71 12.05 10.70
C ASP A 191 6.18 11.82 10.77
N GLN A 192 5.75 10.74 11.42
CA GLN A 192 4.34 10.36 11.52
C GLN A 192 3.65 10.08 10.17
N LEU A 193 4.44 9.74 9.15
CA LEU A 193 4.01 9.41 7.80
C LEU A 193 4.50 8.02 7.41
N LEU A 194 3.55 7.18 6.99
CA LEU A 194 3.84 5.98 6.21
C LEU A 194 3.82 6.38 4.74
N LEU A 195 4.94 6.27 4.06
CA LEU A 195 5.09 6.65 2.66
C LEU A 195 5.56 5.44 1.85
N MET A 196 4.94 5.29 0.68
CA MET A 196 5.38 4.41 -0.37
C MET A 196 5.60 5.23 -1.64
N ALA A 197 6.75 5.11 -2.28
CA ALA A 197 7.06 5.79 -3.52
C ALA A 197 7.70 4.84 -4.53
N ALA A 198 7.43 5.01 -5.81
CA ALA A 198 8.08 4.27 -6.88
C ALA A 198 8.29 5.14 -8.12
N SER A 199 9.26 4.75 -8.94
CA SER A 199 9.52 5.32 -10.25
C SER A 199 9.04 4.36 -11.34
N LEU A 200 8.69 4.87 -12.51
CA LEU A 200 8.51 4.02 -13.70
C LEU A 200 9.83 3.27 -13.95
N LYS A 201 9.77 1.98 -14.32
CA LYS A 201 10.98 1.20 -14.61
C LYS A 201 11.90 1.87 -15.63
N SER A 202 11.33 2.57 -16.61
CA SER A 202 12.05 3.30 -17.65
C SER A 202 12.89 4.48 -17.13
N LYS A 203 12.64 4.96 -15.91
CA LYS A 203 13.33 6.10 -15.31
C LYS A 203 14.40 5.73 -14.29
N GLY A 204 14.47 4.47 -13.86
CA GLY A 204 15.46 4.01 -12.89
C GLY A 204 15.03 4.23 -11.44
N SER A 205 16.00 4.40 -10.53
CA SER A 205 15.78 4.36 -9.09
C SER A 205 14.87 5.46 -8.56
N VAL A 206 14.22 5.17 -7.43
CA VAL A 206 13.42 6.13 -6.65
C VAL A 206 14.32 6.88 -5.65
N ASP A 207 14.12 8.19 -5.53
CA ASP A 207 14.75 9.07 -4.55
C ASP A 207 13.71 10.07 -4.04
N ILE A 208 13.49 10.09 -2.73
CA ILE A 208 12.54 10.99 -2.07
C ILE A 208 13.21 12.06 -1.21
N THR A 209 14.53 12.20 -1.33
CA THR A 209 15.31 13.13 -0.52
C THR A 209 14.90 14.58 -0.80
N GLY A 210 14.59 15.33 0.26
CA GLY A 210 14.23 16.75 0.17
C GLY A 210 12.81 17.02 -0.34
N VAL A 211 11.95 16.01 -0.45
CA VAL A 211 10.54 16.19 -0.83
C VAL A 211 9.74 16.76 0.34
N SER A 212 8.97 17.82 0.07
CA SER A 212 7.91 18.27 0.98
C SER A 212 6.60 17.57 0.63
N TRP A 213 6.08 16.76 1.55
CA TRP A 213 4.85 16.01 1.32
C TRP A 213 3.59 16.87 1.52
N PRO A 214 2.47 16.54 0.85
CA PRO A 214 1.20 17.19 1.11
C PRO A 214 0.77 17.06 2.57
N ASP A 215 0.29 18.16 3.15
CA ASP A 215 -0.30 18.18 4.49
C ASP A 215 -1.75 17.66 4.48
N LYS A 216 -1.93 16.42 4.02
CA LYS A 216 -3.22 15.73 3.95
C LYS A 216 -3.16 14.41 4.71
N PRO A 217 -4.25 13.96 5.36
CA PRO A 217 -4.25 12.69 6.11
C PRO A 217 -3.92 11.47 5.25
N LEU A 218 -4.39 11.48 4.00
CA LEU A 218 -4.11 10.50 2.96
C LEU A 218 -3.86 11.26 1.65
N PHE A 219 -2.84 10.88 0.89
CA PHE A 219 -2.57 11.46 -0.43
C PHE A 219 -2.04 10.43 -1.42
N PHE A 220 -2.29 10.71 -2.70
CA PHE A 220 -1.77 9.98 -3.85
C PHE A 220 -1.17 11.02 -4.80
N LEU A 221 0.09 10.85 -5.16
CA LEU A 221 0.79 11.67 -6.14
C LEU A 221 1.09 10.81 -7.35
N LEU A 222 0.82 11.34 -8.54
CA LEU A 222 1.15 10.71 -9.82
C LEU A 222 1.89 11.76 -10.66
N SER A 223 3.00 11.36 -11.25
CA SER A 223 3.73 12.21 -12.18
C SER A 223 2.98 12.33 -13.50
N ARG A 224 3.27 13.40 -14.23
CA ARG A 224 2.80 13.57 -15.60
C ARG A 224 3.16 12.36 -16.47
N ASP A 225 4.36 11.80 -16.29
CA ASP A 225 4.86 10.69 -17.10
C ASP A 225 4.11 9.38 -16.86
N VAL A 226 3.59 9.16 -15.65
CA VAL A 226 2.68 8.03 -15.38
C VAL A 226 1.38 8.17 -16.17
N ILE A 227 0.77 9.36 -16.09
CA ILE A 227 -0.48 9.65 -16.80
C ILE A 227 -0.26 9.55 -18.32
N GLN A 228 0.84 10.12 -18.79
CA GLN A 228 1.24 10.10 -20.20
C GLN A 228 1.49 8.67 -20.70
N SER A 229 2.21 7.85 -19.93
CA SER A 229 2.51 6.46 -20.30
C SER A 229 1.24 5.61 -20.35
N ALA A 230 0.34 5.77 -19.38
CA ALA A 230 -0.96 5.09 -19.39
C ALA A 230 -1.80 5.48 -20.60
N ALA A 231 -1.84 6.78 -20.91
CA ALA A 231 -2.60 7.31 -22.04
C ALA A 231 -2.01 6.80 -23.38
N GLN A 232 -0.68 6.81 -23.54
CA GLN A 232 0.00 6.29 -24.73
C GLN A 232 -0.23 4.80 -24.95
N GLN A 233 -0.14 3.98 -23.89
CA GLN A 233 -0.46 2.56 -24.00
C GLN A 233 -1.91 2.34 -24.41
N LYS A 234 -2.85 3.13 -23.87
CA LYS A 234 -4.25 3.03 -24.28
C LYS A 234 -4.44 3.36 -25.75
N VAL A 235 -3.83 4.45 -26.23
CA VAL A 235 -3.82 4.84 -27.64
C VAL A 235 -3.27 3.72 -28.53
N ALA A 236 -2.16 3.09 -28.14
CA ALA A 236 -1.56 1.99 -28.90
C ALA A 236 -2.47 0.76 -29.05
N THR A 237 -3.43 0.57 -28.13
CA THR A 237 -4.44 -0.50 -28.22
C THR A 237 -5.70 -0.12 -28.98
N MET A 238 -5.87 1.14 -29.38
CA MET A 238 -7.05 1.56 -30.14
C MET A 238 -6.92 1.10 -31.59
N PRO A 239 -7.92 0.40 -32.15
CA PRO A 239 -7.88 0.02 -33.56
C PRO A 239 -7.89 1.29 -34.42
N PRO A 240 -7.15 1.30 -35.54
CA PRO A 240 -7.30 2.36 -36.52
C PRO A 240 -8.74 2.34 -37.06
N TYR A 241 -9.30 3.51 -37.32
CA TYR A 241 -10.51 3.61 -38.11
C TYR A 241 -10.15 3.44 -39.57
N SER A 242 -10.84 2.56 -40.28
CA SER A 242 -10.66 2.39 -41.73
C SER A 242 -12.01 2.14 -42.38
N ASP A 243 -12.22 2.75 -43.53
CA ASP A 243 -13.37 2.45 -44.38
C ASP A 243 -12.92 2.38 -45.84
N SER A 244 -13.63 1.57 -46.60
CA SER A 244 -13.34 1.37 -48.01
C SER A 244 -14.61 1.07 -48.76
N GLY A 245 -14.70 1.56 -49.99
CA GLY A 245 -15.91 1.39 -50.79
C GLY A 245 -15.70 1.76 -52.24
N LYS A 246 -16.81 1.76 -52.98
CA LYS A 246 -16.83 2.10 -54.40
C LYS A 246 -17.90 3.16 -54.66
N TYR A 247 -17.58 4.10 -55.55
CA TYR A 247 -18.55 5.04 -56.11
C TYR A 247 -18.35 5.05 -57.63
N GLY A 248 -19.24 4.36 -58.35
CA GLY A 248 -19.04 4.08 -59.77
C GLY A 248 -17.80 3.20 -60.02
N VAL A 249 -16.91 3.65 -60.90
CA VAL A 249 -15.63 2.98 -61.23
C VAL A 249 -14.49 3.30 -60.26
N LEU A 250 -14.71 4.27 -59.35
CA LEU A 250 -13.73 4.71 -58.37
C LEU A 250 -13.80 3.82 -57.13
N SER A 251 -12.66 3.29 -56.69
CA SER A 251 -12.52 2.71 -55.36
C SER A 251 -11.85 3.71 -54.43
N TYR A 252 -12.34 3.82 -53.20
CA TYR A 252 -11.71 4.62 -52.15
C TYR A 252 -11.31 3.73 -50.97
N GLU A 253 -10.25 4.14 -50.31
CA GLU A 253 -9.77 3.56 -49.07
C GLU A 253 -9.27 4.72 -48.22
N PHE A 254 -9.77 4.85 -47.00
CA PHE A 254 -9.23 5.80 -46.04
C PHE A 254 -9.00 5.12 -44.70
N SER A 255 -7.96 5.56 -44.01
CA SER A 255 -7.71 5.16 -42.63
C SER A 255 -7.24 6.33 -41.80
N ALA A 256 -7.60 6.30 -40.53
CA ALA A 256 -7.14 7.22 -39.50
C ALA A 256 -6.65 6.39 -38.32
N SER A 257 -5.40 6.58 -37.92
CA SER A 257 -4.84 5.95 -36.72
C SER A 257 -4.47 7.03 -35.71
N LEU A 258 -4.89 6.84 -34.47
CA LEU A 258 -4.43 7.68 -33.37
C LEU A 258 -2.97 7.29 -33.05
N ARG A 259 -2.03 8.21 -33.30
CA ARG A 259 -0.59 7.98 -33.15
C ARG A 259 -0.13 8.19 -31.71
N GLY A 260 -0.74 9.14 -31.02
CA GLY A 260 -0.33 9.48 -29.66
C GLY A 260 -1.28 10.46 -29.00
N VAL A 261 -1.00 10.71 -27.74
CA VAL A 261 -1.69 11.68 -26.90
C VAL A 261 -0.64 12.44 -26.10
N ASP A 262 -0.79 13.74 -25.93
CA ASP A 262 0.05 14.56 -25.06
C ASP A 262 -0.81 15.15 -23.95
N VAL A 263 -0.57 14.70 -22.72
CA VAL A 263 -1.31 15.16 -21.54
C VAL A 263 -0.58 16.34 -20.92
N SER A 264 -1.31 17.42 -20.61
CA SER A 264 -0.81 18.57 -19.86
C SER A 264 -1.67 18.76 -18.61
N LEU A 265 -1.01 18.97 -17.47
CA LEU A 265 -1.65 19.21 -16.18
C LEU A 265 -1.60 20.70 -15.87
N ASP A 266 -2.72 21.27 -15.44
CA ASP A 266 -2.74 22.64 -14.92
C ASP A 266 -2.25 22.65 -13.47
N ALA A 267 -1.07 23.25 -13.26
CA ALA A 267 -0.45 23.36 -11.93
C ALA A 267 -1.25 24.26 -10.97
N GLY A 268 -2.09 25.17 -11.48
CA GLY A 268 -2.91 26.08 -10.67
C GLY A 268 -4.28 25.48 -10.30
N ASN A 269 -4.69 24.37 -10.92
CA ASN A 269 -6.02 23.80 -10.75
C ASN A 269 -6.04 22.27 -10.97
N ALA A 270 -5.35 21.51 -10.12
CA ALA A 270 -5.56 20.06 -10.05
C ALA A 270 -7.00 19.80 -9.54
N PRO A 271 -7.90 19.15 -10.32
CA PRO A 271 -7.61 17.96 -11.14
C PRO A 271 -7.75 18.18 -12.67
N HIS A 272 -7.65 19.41 -13.18
CA HIS A 272 -7.84 19.66 -14.61
C HIS A 272 -6.63 19.18 -15.44
N ALA A 273 -6.88 18.16 -16.25
CA ALA A 273 -5.95 17.69 -17.28
C ALA A 273 -6.50 18.04 -18.66
N SER A 274 -5.61 18.46 -19.56
CA SER A 274 -5.90 18.62 -20.99
C SER A 274 -5.11 17.59 -21.79
N ALA A 275 -5.66 17.14 -22.91
CA ALA A 275 -5.03 16.16 -23.78
C ALA A 275 -5.05 16.66 -25.22
N LYS A 276 -3.89 16.66 -25.88
CA LYS A 276 -3.79 16.79 -27.34
C LYS A 276 -3.74 15.39 -27.95
N LEU A 277 -4.62 15.10 -28.91
CA LEU A 277 -4.64 13.84 -29.64
C LEU A 277 -3.95 14.02 -30.99
N ASN A 278 -2.95 13.19 -31.27
CA ASN A 278 -2.18 13.23 -32.51
C ASN A 278 -2.66 12.11 -33.43
N TYR A 279 -3.20 12.45 -34.60
CA TYR A 279 -3.73 11.50 -35.58
C TYR A 279 -2.85 11.46 -36.83
N ASP A 280 -2.70 10.26 -37.39
CA ASP A 280 -2.21 10.04 -38.74
C ASP A 280 -3.40 9.67 -39.63
N PHE A 281 -3.49 10.33 -40.78
CA PHE A 281 -4.52 10.06 -41.79
C PHE A 281 -3.86 9.53 -43.06
N SER A 282 -4.45 8.52 -43.67
CA SER A 282 -4.07 8.08 -45.01
C SER A 282 -5.31 7.88 -45.87
N GLY A 283 -5.20 8.25 -47.14
CA GLY A 283 -6.29 8.12 -48.10
C GLY A 283 -5.75 7.77 -49.47
N ALA A 284 -6.41 6.82 -50.12
CA ALA A 284 -6.11 6.40 -51.49
C ALA A 284 -7.37 6.41 -52.34
N LEU A 285 -7.28 7.03 -53.50
CA LEU A 285 -8.29 6.95 -54.56
C LEU A 285 -7.71 6.14 -55.72
N LYS A 286 -8.44 5.10 -56.13
CA LYS A 286 -8.06 4.18 -57.21
C LYS A 286 -9.09 4.32 -58.35
N PRO A 287 -8.80 5.14 -59.38
CA PRO A 287 -9.76 5.47 -60.43
C PRO A 287 -10.11 4.34 -61.40
N PHE A 288 -9.40 3.21 -61.38
CA PHE A 288 -9.55 2.12 -62.37
C PHE A 288 -9.73 0.73 -61.74
N GLY A 289 -10.29 0.63 -60.53
CA GLY A 289 -10.46 -0.64 -59.84
C GLY A 289 -9.16 -1.26 -59.30
N ALA A 290 -9.26 -2.44 -58.68
CA ALA A 290 -8.13 -3.14 -58.08
C ALA A 290 -7.18 -3.68 -59.18
N GLY A 291 -6.11 -2.93 -59.49
CA GLY A 291 -5.08 -3.34 -60.46
C GLY A 291 -4.61 -2.25 -61.45
N GLY A 292 -5.16 -1.03 -61.42
CA GLY A 292 -4.73 0.06 -62.31
C GLY A 292 -3.43 0.77 -61.87
N PRO A 293 -2.60 1.27 -62.81
CA PRO A 293 -1.26 1.81 -62.54
C PRO A 293 -1.21 3.20 -61.87
N CYS A 294 -2.37 3.84 -61.63
CA CYS A 294 -2.44 5.18 -61.07
C CYS A 294 -3.20 5.16 -59.74
N ALA A 295 -2.51 5.33 -58.63
CA ALA A 295 -3.10 5.62 -57.32
C ALA A 295 -2.66 7.01 -56.87
N ILE A 296 -3.59 7.85 -56.45
CA ILE A 296 -3.26 9.09 -55.74
C ILE A 296 -3.34 8.75 -54.26
N SER A 297 -2.20 8.72 -53.58
CA SER A 297 -2.11 8.56 -52.13
C SER A 297 -1.67 9.87 -51.49
N ALA A 298 -2.32 10.27 -50.41
CA ALA A 298 -1.82 11.30 -49.51
C ALA A 298 -1.19 10.60 -48.30
N GLY A 299 0.14 10.70 -48.19
CA GLY A 299 0.88 10.29 -47.00
C GLY A 299 0.67 11.28 -45.86
N GLY A 300 0.45 10.77 -44.65
CA GLY A 300 -0.15 11.50 -43.53
C GLY A 300 0.52 12.82 -43.16
N LYS A 301 -0.33 13.82 -42.85
CA LYS A 301 0.05 15.04 -42.15
C LYS A 301 -0.40 14.92 -40.68
N SER A 302 0.54 15.09 -39.75
CA SER A 302 0.20 15.33 -38.34
C SER A 302 -0.47 16.69 -38.18
N LEU A 303 -1.51 16.75 -37.34
CA LEU A 303 -2.16 17.97 -36.84
C LEU A 303 -1.93 18.07 -35.32
#